data_AF-A0A2Y9B7N1-F1
#
_entry.id   AF-A0A2Y9B7N1-F1
#
_cell.length_a   1.000
_cell.length_b   1.000
_cell.length_c   1.000
_cell.angle_alpha   90.00
_cell.angle_beta   90.00
_cell.angle_gamma   90.00
#
_symmetry.space_group_name_H-M   'P 1'
#
loop_
_entity.id
_entity.type
_entity.pdbx_description
1 polymer ?
#
loop_
_entity_poly.entity_id
_entity_poly.type
_entity_poly.pdbx_seq_one_letter_code
_entity_poly.pdbx_strand_id
1 'polypeptide(L)' 'MSQEKVERYKQEKANRKKIIKKQRIMSVVRKCVLGLAALALVGWLGFSAYQTHEANQERAVAEVNYDAVNNYLSQLSK' A
#
# COMPACT_ATOMS: atom_id res chain seq x y z
N MET A 1 -4.24 -45.46 35.55
CA MET A 1 -4.11 -44.00 35.34
C MET A 1 -2.63 -43.72 35.09
N SER A 2 -2.26 -43.46 33.84
CA SER A 2 -0.84 -43.25 33.45
C SER A 2 -0.38 -41.86 33.90
N GLN A 3 0.82 -41.78 34.50
CA GLN A 3 1.47 -40.53 34.90
C GLN A 3 1.53 -39.51 33.76
N GLU A 4 1.63 -40.01 32.52
CA GLU A 4 1.63 -39.23 31.29
C GLU A 4 0.37 -38.35 31.12
N LYS A 5 -0.81 -38.86 31.51
CA LYS A 5 -2.05 -38.07 31.48
C LYS A 5 -2.04 -36.96 32.52
N VAL A 6 -1.47 -37.22 33.71
CA VAL A 6 -1.40 -36.25 34.81
C VAL A 6 -0.39 -35.16 34.49
N GLU A 7 0.77 -35.52 33.92
CA GLU A 7 1.78 -34.58 33.49
C GLU A 7 1.30 -33.71 32.32
N ARG A 8 0.60 -34.29 31.33
CA ARG A 8 -0.08 -33.49 30.29
C ARG A 8 -1.06 -32.50 30.89
N TYR A 9 -1.88 -32.92 31.86
CA TYR A 9 -2.82 -32.01 32.53
C TYR A 9 -2.10 -30.86 33.26
N LYS A 10 -0.98 -31.15 33.92
CA LYS A 10 -0.16 -30.15 34.62
C LYS A 10 0.49 -29.18 33.63
N GLN A 11 1.02 -29.70 32.51
CA GLN A 11 1.60 -28.91 31.43
C GLN A 11 0.55 -28.04 30.71
N GLU A 12 -0.64 -28.56 30.44
CA GLU A 12 -1.72 -27.79 29.83
C GLU A 12 -2.19 -26.65 30.75
N LYS A 13 -2.26 -26.91 32.06
CA LYS A 13 -2.63 -25.88 33.05
C LYS A 13 -1.54 -24.81 33.19
N ALA A 14 -0.26 -25.19 33.12
CA ALA A 14 0.87 -24.26 33.14
C ALA A 14 0.98 -23.44 31.84
N ASN A 15 0.74 -24.06 30.68
CA ASN A 15 0.89 -23.42 29.37
C ASN A 15 -0.36 -22.69 28.87
N ARG A 16 -1.51 -22.78 29.55
CA ARG A 16 -2.75 -22.05 29.18
C ARG A 16 -2.49 -20.57 28.88
N LYS A 17 -1.75 -19.88 29.75
CA LYS A 17 -1.42 -18.44 29.55
C LYS A 17 -0.58 -18.20 28.31
N LYS A 18 0.37 -19.09 28.01
CA LYS A 18 1.24 -18.98 26.83
C LYS A 18 0.46 -19.25 25.54
N ILE A 19 -0.40 -20.26 25.53
CA ILE A 19 -1.26 -20.61 24.38
C ILE A 19 -2.23 -19.47 24.07
N ILE A 20 -2.89 -18.92 25.09
CA ILE A 20 -3.82 -17.78 24.92
C ILE A 20 -3.09 -16.54 24.39
N LYS A 21 -1.90 -16.21 24.92
CA LYS A 21 -1.08 -15.11 24.38
C LYS A 21 -0.71 -15.34 22.92
N LYS A 22 -0.28 -16.56 22.56
CA LYS A 22 0.11 -16.90 21.19
C LYS A 22 -1.06 -16.77 20.22
N GLN A 23 -2.25 -17.22 20.60
CA GLN A 23 -3.47 -17.06 19.80
C GLN A 23 -3.88 -15.59 19.63
N ARG A 24 -3.79 -14.77 20.68
CA ARG A 24 -4.04 -13.32 20.58
C ARG A 24 -3.07 -12.60 19.67
N ILE A 25 -1.77 -12.93 19.74
CA ILE A 25 -0.78 -12.33 18.86
C ILE A 25 -1.04 -12.73 17.42
N MET A 26 -1.34 -14.01 17.17
CA MET A 26 -1.59 -14.50 15.81
C MET A 26 -2.81 -13.84 15.15
N SER A 27 -3.86 -13.53 15.92
CA SER A 27 -5.03 -12.80 15.42
C SER A 27 -4.75 -11.31 15.18
N VAL A 28 -3.94 -10.68 16.02
CA VAL A 28 -3.49 -9.29 15.82
C VAL A 28 -2.57 -9.18 14.60
N VAL A 29 -1.61 -10.08 14.43
CA VAL A 29 -0.69 -10.09 13.28
C VAL A 29 -1.45 -10.19 11.97
N ARG A 30 -2.47 -11.06 11.87
CA ARG A 30 -3.31 -11.14 10.65
C ARG A 30 -3.99 -9.80 10.33
N LYS A 31 -4.56 -9.14 11.34
CA LYS A 31 -5.19 -7.83 11.16
C LYS A 31 -4.17 -6.75 10.80
N CYS A 32 -2.98 -6.78 11.41
CA CYS A 32 -1.89 -5.88 11.07
C CYS A 32 -1.41 -6.07 9.64
N VAL A 33 -1.25 -7.30 9.15
CA VAL A 33 -0.82 -7.56 7.78
C VAL A 33 -1.84 -7.03 6.78
N LEU A 34 -3.14 -7.25 7.01
CA LEU A 34 -4.20 -6.69 6.17
C LEU A 34 -4.22 -5.15 6.23
N GLY A 35 -4.05 -4.56 7.42
CA GLY A 35 -3.97 -3.12 7.58
C GLY A 35 -2.75 -2.50 6.88
N LEU A 36 -1.58 -3.14 6.99
CA LEU A 36 -0.36 -2.72 6.31
C LEU A 36 -0.49 -2.83 4.79
N ALA A 37 -1.10 -3.91 4.29
CA ALA A 37 -1.37 -4.05 2.85
C ALA A 37 -2.32 -2.96 2.35
N ALA A 38 -3.39 -2.67 3.10
CA ALA A 38 -4.31 -1.58 2.76
C ALA A 38 -3.62 -0.20 2.80
N LEU A 39 -2.80 0.08 3.82
CA LEU A 39 -2.03 1.33 3.90
C LEU A 39 -0.99 1.45 2.78
N ALA A 40 -0.34 0.34 2.40
CA ALA A 40 0.59 0.32 1.29
C ALA A 40 -0.12 0.60 -0.05
N LEU A 41 -1.31 0.03 -0.26
CA LEU A 41 -2.13 0.31 -1.44
C LEU A 41 -2.62 1.76 -1.46
N VAL A 42 -3.09 2.30 -0.34
CA VAL A 42 -3.53 3.70 -0.23
C VAL A 42 -2.35 4.65 -0.41
N GLY A 43 -1.19 4.34 0.15
CA GLY A 43 0.05 5.11 -0.06
C GLY A 43 0.52 5.08 -1.51
N TRP A 44 0.45 3.90 -2.16
CA TRP A 44 0.79 3.76 -3.58
C TRP A 44 -0.18 4.51 -4.49
N LEU A 45 -1.49 4.35 -4.27
CA LEU A 45 -2.52 5.06 -5.04
C LEU A 45 -2.48 6.56 -4.78
N GLY A 46 -2.19 6.98 -3.54
CA GLY A 46 -1.97 8.37 -3.19
C GLY A 46 -0.75 8.94 -3.91
N PHE A 47 0.40 8.28 -3.81
CA PHE A 47 1.62 8.71 -4.51
C PHE A 47 1.45 8.70 -6.03
N SER A 48 0.78 7.69 -6.59
CA SER A 48 0.46 7.62 -8.02
C SER A 48 -0.50 8.73 -8.42
N ALA A 49 -1.55 9.03 -7.64
CA ALA A 49 -2.42 10.16 -7.90
C ALA A 49 -1.67 11.49 -7.80
N TYR A 50 -0.82 11.70 -6.78
CA TYR A 50 0.04 12.89 -6.68
C TYR A 50 1.02 13.01 -7.85
N GLN A 51 1.69 11.92 -8.24
CA GLN A 51 2.55 11.86 -9.43
C GLN A 51 1.75 12.11 -10.72
N THR A 52 0.50 11.65 -10.79
CA THR A 52 -0.38 11.89 -11.93
C THR A 52 -0.98 13.30 -11.88
N HIS A 53 -1.07 13.93 -10.71
CA HIS A 53 -1.47 15.33 -10.51
C HIS A 53 -0.33 16.30 -10.77
N GLU A 54 0.92 15.95 -10.46
CA GLU A 54 2.11 16.64 -10.97
C GLU A 54 2.22 16.43 -12.49
N ALA A 55 1.99 15.22 -13.01
CA ALA A 55 1.90 14.99 -14.45
C ALA A 55 0.66 15.63 -15.12
N ASN A 56 -0.41 15.95 -14.36
CA ASN A 56 -1.54 16.76 -14.84
C ASN A 56 -1.30 18.26 -14.64
N GLN A 57 -0.42 18.66 -13.72
CA GLN A 57 0.12 20.02 -13.62
C GLN A 57 1.23 20.28 -14.66
N GLU A 58 1.70 19.24 -15.36
CA GLU A 58 2.40 19.33 -16.64
C GLU A 58 1.53 18.83 -17.83
N ARG A 59 0.23 19.16 -17.80
CA ARG A 59 -0.28 19.85 -18.98
C ARG A 59 -0.16 21.36 -18.74
N ALA A 60 1.09 21.81 -18.59
CA ALA A 60 1.49 22.85 -19.53
C ALA A 60 1.07 22.28 -20.87
N VAL A 61 -0.05 22.79 -21.41
CA VAL A 61 -0.22 22.90 -22.84
C VAL A 61 1.18 23.24 -23.28
N ALA A 62 1.91 22.27 -23.86
CA ALA A 62 3.20 22.58 -24.44
C ALA A 62 2.88 23.87 -25.19
N GLU A 63 3.50 24.97 -24.79
CA GLU A 63 3.39 26.21 -25.55
C GLU A 63 4.08 25.83 -26.85
N VAL A 64 3.36 25.09 -27.69
CA VAL A 64 3.79 24.64 -28.99
C VAL A 64 3.84 25.96 -29.69
N ASN A 65 5.03 26.55 -29.69
CA ASN A 65 5.17 27.87 -30.24
C ASN A 65 4.89 27.74 -31.74
N TYR A 66 3.69 28.16 -32.15
CA TYR A 66 3.23 28.12 -33.53
C TYR A 66 3.82 29.26 -34.37
N ASP A 67 4.76 30.06 -33.83
CA ASP A 67 5.45 31.14 -34.56
C ASP A 67 6.05 30.62 -35.88
N ALA A 68 6.67 29.45 -35.87
CA ALA A 68 7.28 28.87 -37.07
C ALA A 68 6.23 28.54 -38.15
N VAL A 69 5.06 28.02 -37.75
CA VAL A 69 3.97 27.67 -38.67
C VAL A 69 3.28 28.93 -39.20
N ASN A 70 3.03 29.91 -38.33
CA ASN A 70 2.45 31.19 -38.69
C ASN A 70 3.36 31.99 -39.64
N ASN A 71 4.67 31.98 -39.39
CA ASN A 71 5.63 32.65 -40.26
C ASN A 71 5.68 32.01 -41.66
N TYR A 72 5.69 30.67 -41.72
CA TYR A 72 5.65 29.94 -42.99
C TYR A 72 4.37 30.21 -43.79
N LEU A 73 3.20 30.16 -43.15
CA LEU A 73 1.94 30.48 -43.81
C LEU A 73 1.90 31.94 -44.31
N SER A 74 2.43 32.88 -43.52
CA SER A 74 2.49 34.29 -43.89
C SER A 74 3.43 34.54 -45.09
N GLN A 75 4.55 33.82 -45.17
CA GLN A 75 5.43 33.84 -46.34
C GLN A 75 4.79 33.22 -47.59
N LEU A 76 4.00 32.16 -47.44
CA LEU A 76 3.29 31.56 -48.58
C LEU A 76 2.11 32.38 -49.08
N SER A 77 1.49 33.17 -48.20
CA SER A 77 0.37 34.05 -48.56
C SER A 77 0.79 35.37 -49.20
N LYS A 78 2.10 35.62 -49.28
CA LYS A 78 2.71 36.76 -49.98
C LYS A 78 3.21 36.33 -51.35
#